data_AF-A0A495UGQ7-F1
#
_entry.id   AF-A0A495UGQ7-F1
#
_cell.length_a   1.000
_cell.length_b   1.000
_cell.length_c   1.000
_cell.angle_alpha   90.00
_cell.angle_beta   90.00
_cell.angle_gamma   90.00
#
_symmetry.space_group_name_H-M   'P 1'
#
loop_
_entity.id
_entity.type
_entity.pdbx_description
1 polymer ?
#
loop_
_entity_poly.entity_id
_entity_poly.type
_entity_poly.pdbx_seq_one_letter_code
_entity_poly.pdbx_strand_id
1 'polypeptide(L)'
;MMVFGAILLAIALVVAVVTMLLRRQLREKYAVLWLIIGAAVLVLGIFPQLLMWATVSLGFQLPANLLFTLAILLLLGVALHLSWEQSQAEEEIRRLAEEVAVLRESVERIEAAFDAVSADDSDPSDGPDR
;
A
#
# COMPACT_ATOMS: atom_id res chain seq x y z
N MET A 1 -33.92 13.69 -19.65
CA MET A 1 -33.62 12.29 -19.29
C MET A 1 -32.12 12.06 -19.02
N MET A 2 -31.21 12.58 -19.87
CA MET A 2 -29.75 12.42 -19.68
C MET A 2 -29.19 13.06 -18.40
N VAL A 3 -29.73 14.21 -17.97
CA VAL A 3 -29.26 14.94 -16.78
C VAL A 3 -29.50 14.15 -15.48
N PHE A 4 -30.63 13.42 -15.39
CA PHE A 4 -30.90 12.56 -14.23
C PHE A 4 -29.92 11.38 -14.13
N GLY A 5 -29.54 10.79 -15.27
CA GLY A 5 -28.51 9.74 -15.30
C GLY A 5 -27.14 10.24 -14.87
N ALA A 6 -26.75 11.45 -15.29
CA ALA A 6 -25.50 12.08 -14.88
C ALA A 6 -25.46 12.39 -13.38
N ILE A 7 -26.57 12.90 -12.82
CA ILE A 7 -26.67 13.19 -11.38
C ILE A 7 -26.67 11.89 -10.56
N LEU A 8 -27.39 10.86 -10.99
CA LEU A 8 -27.42 9.56 -10.30
C LEU A 8 -26.03 8.90 -10.31
N LEU A 9 -25.33 8.95 -11.45
CA LEU A 9 -23.97 8.42 -11.57
C LEU A 9 -22.99 9.20 -10.69
N ALA A 10 -23.11 10.54 -10.64
CA ALA A 10 -22.29 11.38 -9.78
C ALA A 10 -22.52 11.07 -8.29
N ILE A 11 -23.78 10.91 -7.87
CA ILE A 11 -24.13 10.54 -6.50
C ILE A 11 -23.62 9.12 -6.18
N ALA A 12 -23.79 8.15 -7.09
CA ALA A 12 -23.29 6.79 -6.90
C ALA A 12 -21.76 6.76 -6.78
N LEU A 13 -21.04 7.54 -7.59
CA LEU A 13 -19.58 7.70 -7.48
C LEU A 13 -19.17 8.33 -6.15
N VAL A 14 -19.82 9.41 -5.73
CA VAL A 14 -19.55 10.06 -4.44
C VAL A 14 -19.81 9.09 -3.29
N VAL A 15 -20.94 8.37 -3.31
CA VAL A 15 -21.28 7.37 -2.30
C VAL A 15 -20.28 6.22 -2.32
N ALA A 16 -19.86 5.73 -3.50
CA ALA A 16 -18.86 4.68 -3.62
C ALA A 16 -17.52 5.12 -3.01
N VAL A 17 -17.03 6.31 -3.38
CA VAL A 17 -15.80 6.90 -2.82
C VAL A 17 -15.91 7.04 -1.31
N VAL A 18 -16.98 7.66 -0.81
CA VAL A 18 -17.22 7.86 0.63
C VAL A 18 -17.32 6.52 1.36
N THR A 19 -18.00 5.53 0.80
CA THR A 19 -18.12 4.19 1.42
C THR A 19 -16.79 3.45 1.44
N MET A 20 -15.95 3.64 0.41
CA MET A 20 -14.60 3.10 0.35
C MET A 20 -13.67 3.76 1.39
N LEU A 21 -13.83 5.07 1.61
CA LEU A 21 -13.19 5.80 2.72
C LEU A 21 -13.62 5.24 4.08
N LEU A 22 -14.92 5.02 4.27
CA LEU A 22 -15.50 4.65 5.55
C LEU A 22 -15.29 3.16 5.90
N ARG A 23 -15.02 2.29 4.92
CA ARG A 23 -14.89 0.84 5.12
C ARG A 23 -13.59 0.35 5.79
N ARG A 24 -12.79 1.24 6.40
CA ARG A 24 -11.80 0.91 7.46
C ARG A 24 -11.00 -0.41 7.25
N GLN A 25 -10.37 -0.60 6.09
CA GLN A 25 -9.50 -1.76 5.87
C GLN A 25 -7.99 -1.46 5.80
N LEU A 26 -7.56 -0.21 5.98
CA LEU A 26 -6.14 0.15 5.86
C LEU A 26 -5.64 0.98 7.05
N ARG A 27 -4.41 0.64 7.45
CA ARG A 27 -3.56 1.10 8.57
C ARG A 27 -3.84 2.55 8.99
N GLU A 28 -3.84 2.84 10.29
CA GLU A 28 -4.11 4.15 10.95
C GLU A 28 -3.67 5.41 10.15
N LYS A 29 -2.51 5.35 9.47
CA LYS A 29 -1.96 6.42 8.63
C LYS A 29 -2.87 6.85 7.48
N TYR A 30 -3.55 5.91 6.82
CA TYR A 30 -4.41 6.19 5.66
C TYR A 30 -5.72 6.88 6.05
N ALA A 31 -6.24 6.55 7.23
CA ALA A 31 -7.47 7.17 7.75
C ALA A 31 -7.28 8.68 7.99
N VAL A 32 -6.10 9.10 8.48
CA VAL A 32 -5.80 10.52 8.72
C VAL A 32 -5.74 11.31 7.40
N LEU A 33 -5.08 10.77 6.38
CA LEU A 33 -5.02 11.41 5.06
C LEU A 33 -6.42 11.58 4.46
N TRP A 34 -7.24 10.54 4.51
CA TRP A 34 -8.62 10.62 4.04
C TRP A 34 -9.51 11.55 4.87
N LEU A 35 -9.28 11.65 6.19
CA LEU A 35 -9.98 12.60 7.05
C LEU A 35 -9.65 14.05 6.66
N ILE A 36 -8.39 14.36 6.39
CA ILE A 36 -7.95 15.69 5.93
C ILE A 36 -8.59 16.02 4.57
N ILE A 37 -8.61 15.05 3.64
CA ILE A 37 -9.22 15.23 2.33
C ILE A 37 -10.73 15.47 2.47
N GLY A 38 -11.43 14.66 3.27
CA GLY A 38 -12.85 14.83 3.54
C GLY A 38 -13.16 16.18 4.18
N ALA A 39 -12.34 16.62 5.14
CA ALA A 39 -12.46 17.94 5.76
C ALA A 39 -12.23 19.07 4.75
N ALA A 40 -11.21 18.97 3.89
CA ALA A 40 -10.94 19.95 2.85
C ALA A 40 -12.11 20.07 1.85
N VAL A 41 -12.67 18.94 1.41
CA VAL A 41 -13.86 18.89 0.54
C VAL A 41 -15.07 19.49 1.24
N LEU A 42 -15.28 19.21 2.53
CA LEU A 42 -16.37 19.77 3.31
C LEU A 42 -16.25 21.30 3.44
N VAL A 43 -15.06 21.82 3.73
CA VAL A 43 -14.78 23.27 3.80
C VAL A 43 -15.03 23.94 2.45
N LEU A 44 -14.56 23.34 1.34
CA LEU A 44 -14.82 23.84 -0.01
C LEU A 44 -16.31 23.82 -0.37
N GLY A 45 -17.06 22.81 0.11
CA GLY A 45 -18.51 22.72 -0.08
C GLY A 45 -19.30 23.77 0.68
N ILE A 46 -18.87 24.12 1.90
CA ILE A 46 -19.50 25.17 2.73
C ILE A 46 -19.15 26.57 2.20
N PHE A 47 -17.92 26.76 1.70
CA PHE A 47 -17.40 28.06 1.25
C PHE A 47 -16.99 28.04 -0.22
N PRO A 48 -17.96 27.99 -1.17
CA PRO A 48 -17.65 27.96 -2.61
C PRO A 48 -16.94 29.24 -3.10
N GLN A 49 -17.03 30.32 -2.32
CA GLN A 49 -16.37 31.59 -2.61
C GLN A 49 -14.83 31.50 -2.54
N LEU A 50 -14.28 30.62 -1.68
CA LEU A 50 -12.84 30.32 -1.64
C LEU A 50 -12.38 29.67 -2.95
N LEU A 51 -13.18 28.74 -3.47
CA LEU A 51 -12.90 28.05 -4.72
C LEU A 51 -12.94 29.04 -5.89
N MET A 52 -13.93 29.94 -5.94
CA MET A 52 -13.98 30.98 -6.98
C MET A 52 -12.76 31.90 -6.92
N TRP A 53 -12.35 32.33 -5.73
CA TRP A 53 -11.17 33.19 -5.57
C TRP A 53 -9.90 32.51 -6.09
N ALA A 54 -9.69 31.25 -5.68
CA ALA A 54 -8.57 30.43 -6.15
C ALA A 54 -8.60 30.20 -7.67
N THR A 55 -9.79 30.00 -8.25
CA THR A 55 -9.99 29.80 -9.69
C THR A 55 -9.50 31.02 -10.48
N VAL A 56 -9.87 32.23 -10.03
CA VAL A 56 -9.45 33.49 -10.66
C VAL A 56 -7.96 33.75 -10.47
N SER A 57 -7.42 33.52 -9.26
CA SER A 57 -5.98 33.73 -8.98
C SER A 57 -5.07 32.79 -9.76
N LEU A 58 -5.49 31.55 -9.99
CA LEU A 58 -4.72 30.54 -10.71
C LEU A 58 -4.97 30.57 -12.25
N GLY A 59 -5.88 31.42 -12.73
CA GLY A 59 -6.16 31.59 -14.16
C GLY A 59 -7.04 30.49 -14.78
N PHE A 60 -7.78 29.73 -13.97
CA PHE A 60 -8.75 28.75 -14.47
C PHE A 60 -10.06 29.46 -14.87
N GLN A 61 -10.71 29.02 -15.96
CA GLN A 61 -11.99 29.59 -16.39
C GLN A 61 -13.18 29.07 -15.61
N LEU A 62 -13.17 27.78 -15.23
CA LEU A 62 -14.24 27.14 -14.48
C LEU A 62 -13.71 26.61 -13.14
N PRO A 63 -14.44 26.84 -12.02
CA PRO A 63 -14.08 26.28 -10.72
C PRO A 63 -13.98 24.75 -10.71
N ALA A 64 -14.77 24.10 -11.58
CA ALA A 64 -14.73 22.66 -11.77
C ALA A 64 -13.37 22.18 -12.28
N ASN A 65 -12.71 22.92 -13.19
CA ASN A 65 -11.41 22.52 -13.72
C ASN A 65 -10.34 22.55 -12.63
N LEU A 66 -10.35 23.56 -11.77
CA LEU A 66 -9.45 23.63 -10.62
C LEU A 66 -9.66 22.43 -9.69
N LEU A 67 -10.92 22.08 -9.41
CA LEU A 67 -11.26 20.93 -8.58
C LEU A 67 -10.76 19.61 -9.18
N PHE A 68 -10.93 19.44 -10.50
CA PHE A 68 -10.41 18.27 -11.22
C PHE A 68 -8.89 18.22 -11.21
N THR A 69 -8.20 19.32 -11.47
CA THR A 69 -6.73 19.38 -11.41
C THR A 69 -6.23 19.01 -10.01
N LEU A 70 -6.82 19.59 -8.97
CA LEU A 70 -6.46 19.29 -7.58
C LEU A 70 -6.74 17.82 -7.24
N ALA A 71 -7.87 17.28 -7.67
CA ALA A 71 -8.21 15.87 -7.48
C ALA A 71 -7.22 14.94 -8.19
N ILE A 72 -6.85 15.23 -9.44
CA ILE A 72 -5.85 14.47 -10.20
C ILE A 72 -4.49 14.54 -9.51
N LEU A 73 -4.06 15.73 -9.06
CA LEU A 73 -2.78 15.90 -8.37
C LEU A 73 -2.75 15.10 -7.06
N LEU A 74 -3.85 15.14 -6.30
CA LEU A 74 -4.02 14.38 -5.07
C LEU A 74 -4.03 12.87 -5.35
N LEU A 75 -4.77 12.41 -6.36
CA LEU A 75 -4.80 11.02 -6.80
C LEU A 75 -3.40 10.54 -7.21
N LEU A 76 -2.66 11.36 -7.94
CA LEU A 76 -1.28 11.08 -8.32
C LEU A 76 -0.38 10.96 -7.08
N GLY A 77 -0.51 11.88 -6.12
CA GLY A 77 0.23 11.81 -4.86
C GLY A 77 -0.07 10.55 -4.06
N VAL A 78 -1.35 10.17 -3.96
CA VAL A 78 -1.77 8.91 -3.31
C VAL A 78 -1.23 7.70 -4.05
N ALA A 79 -1.28 7.70 -5.39
CA ALA A 79 -0.75 6.61 -6.20
C ALA A 79 0.78 6.47 -6.04
N LEU A 80 1.52 7.58 -6.01
CA LEU A 80 2.96 7.57 -5.73
C LEU A 80 3.28 7.08 -4.33
N HIS A 81 2.52 7.53 -3.33
CA HIS A 81 2.69 7.07 -1.95
C HIS A 81 2.45 5.55 -1.85
N LEU A 82 1.38 5.07 -2.48
CA LEU A 82 1.06 3.64 -2.51
C LEU A 82 2.14 2.84 -3.27
N SER A 83 2.65 3.38 -4.38
CA SER A 83 3.74 2.78 -5.14
C SER A 83 5.03 2.71 -4.32
N TRP A 84 5.33 3.72 -3.51
CA TRP A 84 6.47 3.69 -2.60
C TRP A 84 6.28 2.60 -1.55
N GLU A 85 5.16 2.61 -0.82
CA GLU A 85 4.90 1.62 0.22
C GLU A 85 4.93 0.19 -0.33
N GLN A 86 4.40 0.00 -1.54
CA GLN A 86 4.43 -1.29 -2.22
C GLN A 86 5.86 -1.71 -2.59
N SER A 87 6.68 -0.78 -3.12
CA SER A 87 8.09 -1.06 -3.44
C SER A 87 8.89 -1.45 -2.20
N GLN A 88 8.66 -0.78 -1.07
CA GLN A 88 9.33 -1.11 0.19
C GLN A 88 8.91 -2.47 0.75
N ALA A 89 7.60 -2.78 0.69
CA ALA A 89 7.10 -4.08 1.12
C ALA A 89 7.67 -5.22 0.27
N GLU A 90 7.83 -5.01 -1.04
CA GLU A 90 8.43 -5.99 -1.95
C GLU A 90 9.91 -6.23 -1.64
N GLU A 91 10.69 -5.17 -1.36
CA GLU A 91 12.08 -5.29 -0.92
C GLU A 91 12.23 -6.06 0.40
N GLU A 92 11.34 -5.82 1.36
CA GLU A 92 11.36 -6.51 2.65
C GLU A 92 11.03 -8.00 2.50
N ILE A 93 10.00 -8.35 1.72
CA ILE A 93 9.67 -9.74 1.40
C ILE A 93 10.85 -10.44 0.73
N ARG A 94 11.52 -9.77 -0.21
CA ARG A 94 12.69 -10.32 -0.89
C ARG A 94 13.84 -10.59 0.08
N ARG A 95 14.16 -9.65 0.97
CA ARG A 95 15.19 -9.85 2.01
C ARG A 95 14.86 -11.02 2.92
N LEU A 96 13.61 -11.10 3.39
CA LEU A 96 13.17 -12.20 4.25
C LEU A 96 13.28 -13.56 3.53
N ALA A 97 12.97 -13.62 2.24
CA ALA A 97 13.14 -14.84 1.46
C ALA A 97 14.62 -15.24 1.32
N GLU A 98 15.51 -14.27 1.10
CA GLU A 98 16.96 -14.49 1.05
C GLU A 98 17.51 -14.97 2.41
N GLU A 99 17.10 -14.35 3.52
CA GLU A 99 17.48 -14.77 4.87
C GLU A 99 16.98 -16.19 5.20
N VAL A 100 15.75 -16.54 4.82
CA VAL A 100 15.21 -17.89 5.00
C VAL A 100 15.98 -18.93 4.18
N ALA A 101 16.39 -18.58 2.96
CA ALA A 101 17.18 -19.49 2.12
C ALA A 101 18.56 -19.77 2.75
N VAL A 102 19.26 -18.75 3.22
CA VAL A 102 20.55 -18.89 3.91
C VAL A 102 20.41 -19.69 5.21
N LEU A 103 19.34 -19.44 5.96
CA LEU A 103 19.09 -20.16 7.21
C LEU A 103 18.82 -21.64 6.97
N ARG A 104 18.04 -21.99 5.94
CA ARG A 104 17.78 -23.39 5.54
C ARG A 104 19.06 -24.11 5.16
N GLU A 105 19.90 -23.49 4.34
CA GLU A 105 21.21 -24.04 3.95
C GLU A 105 22.12 -24.27 5.16
N SER A 106 22.09 -23.35 6.13
CA SER A 106 22.88 -23.49 7.35
C SER A 106 22.42 -24.65 8.22
N VAL A 107 21.10 -24.88 8.30
CA VAL A 107 20.51 -26.03 9.01
C VAL A 107 20.89 -27.34 8.34
N GLU A 108 20.72 -27.44 7.01
CA GLU A 108 21.05 -28.64 6.24
C GLU A 108 22.53 -29.03 6.39
N ARG A 109 23.43 -28.04 6.43
CA ARG A 109 24.86 -28.28 6.65
C ARG A 109 25.17 -28.78 8.07
N ILE A 110 24.46 -28.28 9.07
CA ILE A 110 24.62 -28.73 10.47
C ILE A 110 24.11 -30.17 10.60
N GLU A 111 22.97 -30.49 10.00
CA GLU A 111 22.41 -31.84 9.96
C GLU A 111 23.38 -32.81 9.27
N ALA A 112 23.92 -32.46 8.10
CA ALA A 112 24.91 -33.27 7.39
C ALA A 112 26.20 -33.48 8.20
N ALA A 113 26.67 -32.46 8.93
CA ALA A 113 27.83 -32.59 9.81
C ALA A 113 27.55 -33.50 11.01
N PHE A 114 26.36 -33.42 11.59
CA PHE A 114 25.92 -34.29 12.68
C PHE A 114 25.83 -35.75 12.23
N ASP A 115 25.27 -36.00 11.04
CA ASP A 115 25.19 -37.34 10.46
C ASP A 115 26.58 -37.94 10.19
N ALA A 116 27.52 -37.13 9.69
CA ALA A 116 28.90 -37.57 9.45
C ALA A 116 29.63 -37.96 10.74
N VAL A 117 29.45 -37.20 11.82
CA VAL A 117 30.02 -37.52 13.14
C VAL A 117 29.38 -38.77 13.74
N SER A 118 28.06 -38.92 13.59
CA SER A 118 27.32 -40.10 14.11
C SER A 118 27.68 -41.39 13.38
N ALA A 119 28.06 -41.31 12.09
CA ALA A 119 28.52 -42.46 11.31
C ALA A 119 29.91 -42.96 11.76
N ASP A 120 30.82 -42.07 12.14
CA ASP A 120 32.18 -42.40 12.61
C ASP A 120 32.18 -43.14 13.96
N ASP A 121 31.28 -42.76 14.88
CA ASP A 121 31.10 -43.43 16.18
C ASP A 121 30.42 -44.82 16.06
N SER A 122 29.89 -45.16 14.88
CA SER A 122 29.21 -46.44 14.60
C SER A 122 30.08 -47.50 13.94
N ASP A 123 31.39 -47.27 13.81
CA ASP A 123 32.40 -48.30 13.46
C ASP A 123 33.13 -48.80 14.73
N PRO A 124 32.50 -49.63 15.58
CA PRO A 124 33.22 -50.36 16.59
C PRO A 124 33.96 -51.48 15.86
N SER A 125 35.21 -51.21 15.49
CA SER A 125 36.30 -52.19 15.40
C SER A 125 35.82 -53.64 15.39
N ASP A 126 35.41 -54.16 14.22
CA ASP A 126 35.36 -55.60 14.03
C ASP A 126 36.81 -56.05 14.05
N GLY A 127 37.26 -56.40 15.25
CA GLY A 127 38.63 -56.77 15.52
C GLY A 127 39.03 -57.91 14.60
N PRO A 128 40.26 -57.90 14.05
CA PRO A 128 40.78 -59.08 13.38
C PRO A 128 41.06 -60.12 14.48
N ASP A 129 40.03 -60.89 14.85
CA ASP A 129 40.19 -62.06 15.70
C ASP A 129 40.94 -63.12 14.89
N ARG A 130 42.15 -63.36 15.39
CA ARG A 130 43.19 -64.26 14.88
C ARG A 130 42.86 -65.72 15.09
#